data_AF-K7P1L9-F1
#
_entry.id   AF-K7P1L9-F1
#
_cell.length_a   1.000
_cell.length_b   1.000
_cell.length_c   1.000
_cell.angle_alpha   90.00
_cell.angle_beta   90.00
_cell.angle_gamma   90.00
#
_symmetry.space_group_name_H-M   'P 1'
#
loop_
_entity.id
_entity.type
_entity.pdbx_description
1 polymer ?
#
loop_
_entity_poly.entity_id
_entity_poly.type
_entity_poly.pdbx_seq_one_letter_code
_entity_poly.pdbx_strand_id
1 'polypeptide(L)'
;QHLHKLNVSALKIKPDEALAINCIHSLQRVAKNGRDSILSTFYSMNPKIVTVVEDEADLTPEDFSACFSECLRFFSLFFDSLEESFSRTSNERLMLERTSARSMVNILACEDSEVYERREKGVQWAWRLKEAGFIHAAFSDDVVDDVR
;
A
#
# COMPACT_ATOMS: atom_id res chain seq x y z
N GLN A 1 4.88 -11.80 0.83
CA GLN A 1 5.34 -12.44 -0.42
C GLN A 1 5.72 -11.34 -1.39
N HIS A 2 6.84 -11.50 -2.10
CA HIS A 2 7.36 -10.46 -3.00
C HIS A 2 6.55 -10.44 -4.31
N LEU A 3 5.64 -9.48 -4.46
CA LEU A 3 4.83 -9.28 -5.67
C LEU A 3 5.65 -9.19 -6.96
N HIS A 4 6.91 -8.76 -6.89
CA HIS A 4 7.83 -8.75 -8.04
C HIS A 4 8.19 -10.15 -8.58
N LYS A 5 7.87 -11.24 -7.85
CA LYS A 5 8.05 -12.63 -8.30
C LYS A 5 6.73 -13.31 -8.65
N LEU A 6 5.65 -12.54 -8.82
CA LEU A 6 4.35 -13.11 -9.13
C LEU A 6 4.43 -13.92 -10.43
N ASN A 7 4.21 -15.23 -10.32
CA ASN A 7 4.05 -16.10 -11.47
C ASN A 7 2.55 -16.30 -11.73
N VAL A 8 2.02 -15.59 -12.73
CA VAL A 8 0.59 -15.66 -13.08
C VAL A 8 0.15 -17.09 -13.41
N SER A 9 1.01 -17.90 -14.07
CA SER A 9 0.67 -19.29 -14.39
C SER A 9 0.49 -20.17 -13.16
N ALA A 10 1.13 -19.82 -12.03
CA ALA A 10 0.97 -20.56 -10.77
C ALA A 10 -0.40 -20.31 -10.11
N LEU A 11 -1.12 -19.25 -10.51
CA LEU A 11 -2.44 -18.92 -9.98
C LEU A 11 -3.56 -19.80 -10.57
N LYS A 12 -3.28 -20.58 -11.63
CA LYS A 12 -4.21 -21.55 -12.25
C LYS A 12 -5.61 -20.95 -12.55
N ILE A 13 -5.64 -19.71 -13.03
CA ILE A 13 -6.88 -18.99 -13.35
C ILE A 13 -7.62 -19.73 -14.47
N LYS A 14 -8.89 -20.05 -14.25
CA LYS A 14 -9.72 -20.69 -15.27
C LYS A 14 -10.47 -19.64 -16.10
N PRO A 15 -10.69 -19.89 -17.41
CA PRO A 15 -11.38 -18.93 -18.27
C PRO A 15 -12.84 -18.63 -17.90
N ASP A 16 -13.49 -19.53 -17.16
CA ASP A 16 -14.90 -19.47 -16.77
C ASP A 16 -15.15 -18.84 -15.39
N GLU A 17 -14.09 -18.43 -14.69
CA GLU A 17 -14.18 -17.85 -13.35
C GLU A 17 -14.10 -16.32 -13.39
N ALA A 18 -14.83 -15.66 -12.48
CA ALA A 18 -14.65 -14.24 -12.23
C ALA A 18 -13.43 -14.02 -11.33
N LEU A 19 -12.46 -13.25 -11.79
CA LEU A 19 -11.25 -12.93 -11.03
C LEU A 19 -11.42 -11.61 -10.26
N ALA A 20 -11.16 -11.64 -8.96
CA ALA A 20 -10.98 -10.44 -8.12
C ALA A 20 -9.55 -10.44 -7.58
N ILE A 21 -8.85 -9.30 -7.69
CA ILE A 21 -7.51 -9.12 -7.13
C ILE A 21 -7.62 -8.19 -5.93
N ASN A 22 -7.25 -8.68 -4.75
CA ASN A 22 -7.28 -7.88 -3.52
C ASN A 22 -5.85 -7.59 -3.04
N CYS A 23 -5.50 -6.32 -2.94
CA CYS A 23 -4.19 -5.84 -2.50
C CYS A 23 -4.36 -5.00 -1.23
N ILE A 24 -3.99 -5.57 -0.08
CA ILE A 24 -3.97 -4.86 1.20
C ILE A 24 -2.51 -4.69 1.64
N HIS A 25 -2.05 -3.44 1.73
CA HIS A 25 -0.69 -3.05 2.13
C HIS A 25 0.41 -3.76 1.32
N SER A 26 0.11 -4.17 0.10
CA SER A 26 0.91 -5.11 -0.67
C SER A 26 1.70 -4.41 -1.79
N LEU A 27 1.13 -3.37 -2.39
CA LEU A 27 1.76 -2.61 -3.47
C LEU A 27 2.84 -1.67 -2.95
N GLN A 28 2.74 -1.17 -1.71
CA GLN A 28 3.83 -0.39 -1.08
C GLN A 28 5.16 -1.16 -0.98
N ARG A 29 5.11 -2.51 -0.99
CA ARG A 29 6.27 -3.41 -0.95
C ARG A 29 6.86 -3.72 -2.32
N VAL A 30 6.25 -3.21 -3.38
CA VAL A 30 6.80 -3.25 -4.74
C VAL A 30 7.68 -2.02 -4.91
N ALA A 31 8.92 -2.24 -5.35
CA ALA A 31 9.84 -1.15 -5.69
C ALA A 31 9.17 -0.16 -6.65
N LYS A 32 9.46 1.14 -6.50
CA LYS A 32 8.77 2.22 -7.22
C LYS A 32 8.73 2.00 -8.74
N ASN A 33 9.82 1.51 -9.32
CA ASN A 33 9.96 1.20 -10.74
C ASN A 33 9.26 -0.11 -11.19
N GLY A 34 8.86 -0.98 -10.26
CA GLY A 34 8.13 -2.22 -10.55
C GLY A 34 6.61 -2.10 -10.45
N ARG A 35 6.09 -0.97 -9.96
CA ARG A 35 4.64 -0.76 -9.70
C ARG A 35 3.82 -0.79 -10.98
N ASP A 36 4.28 -0.14 -12.03
CA ASP A 36 3.52 -0.10 -13.30
C ASP A 36 3.52 -1.47 -13.99
N SER A 37 4.61 -2.22 -13.85
CA SER A 37 4.73 -3.60 -14.37
C SER A 37 3.77 -4.57 -13.66
N ILE A 38 3.66 -4.49 -12.32
CA ILE A 38 2.73 -5.36 -11.59
C ILE A 38 1.27 -5.02 -11.90
N LEU A 39 0.93 -3.73 -12.05
CA LEU A 39 -0.43 -3.32 -12.43
C LEU A 39 -0.77 -3.72 -13.86
N SER A 40 0.19 -3.63 -14.79
CA SER A 40 0.03 -4.14 -16.16
C SER A 40 -0.19 -5.65 -16.18
N THR A 41 0.51 -6.38 -15.30
CA THR A 41 0.31 -7.82 -15.10
C THR A 41 -1.11 -8.10 -14.62
N PHE A 42 -1.58 -7.38 -13.60
CA PHE A 42 -2.96 -7.51 -13.13
C PHE A 42 -3.97 -7.24 -14.24
N TYR A 43 -3.76 -6.19 -15.04
CA TYR A 43 -4.66 -5.85 -16.14
C TYR A 43 -4.74 -6.99 -17.17
N SER A 44 -3.59 -7.58 -17.54
CA SER A 44 -3.53 -8.73 -18.47
C SER A 44 -4.27 -9.99 -17.99
N MET A 45 -4.50 -10.11 -16.68
CA MET A 45 -5.25 -11.22 -16.09
C MET A 45 -6.77 -11.04 -16.24
N ASN A 46 -7.22 -9.92 -16.82
CA ASN A 46 -8.62 -9.58 -17.05
C ASN A 46 -9.53 -9.70 -15.80
N PRO A 47 -9.15 -9.10 -14.65
CA PRO A 47 -9.95 -9.15 -13.44
C PRO A 47 -11.26 -8.37 -13.60
N LYS A 48 -12.30 -8.83 -12.91
CA LYS A 48 -13.56 -8.10 -12.77
C LYS A 48 -13.44 -6.90 -11.83
N ILE A 49 -12.61 -7.03 -10.80
CA ILE A 49 -12.35 -5.95 -9.84
C ILE A 49 -10.94 -6.08 -9.27
N VAL A 50 -10.32 -4.94 -9.01
CA VAL A 50 -9.09 -4.83 -8.22
C VAL A 50 -9.38 -3.92 -7.04
N THR A 51 -9.19 -4.42 -5.82
CA THR A 51 -9.31 -3.62 -4.60
C THR A 51 -7.92 -3.30 -4.07
N VAL A 52 -7.69 -2.03 -3.74
CA VAL A 52 -6.42 -1.53 -3.23
C VAL A 52 -6.66 -0.82 -1.90
N VAL A 53 -5.95 -1.27 -0.87
CA VAL A 53 -5.94 -0.66 0.47
C VAL A 53 -4.49 -0.38 0.80
N GLU A 54 -4.12 0.90 0.87
CA GLU A 54 -2.76 1.38 1.16
C GLU A 54 -2.83 2.58 2.12
N ASP A 55 -1.73 2.85 2.81
CA ASP A 55 -1.59 3.97 3.74
C ASP A 55 -1.48 5.32 3.00
N GLU A 56 -2.16 6.36 3.50
CA GLU A 56 -2.18 7.70 2.90
C GLU A 56 -0.94 8.53 3.29
N ALA A 57 0.20 8.23 2.66
CA ALA A 57 1.45 8.98 2.81
C ALA A 57 2.30 8.95 1.54
N ASP A 58 3.00 10.06 1.23
CA ASP A 58 3.94 10.11 0.11
C ASP A 58 5.39 9.99 0.59
N LEU A 59 5.86 8.76 0.69
CA LEU A 59 7.24 8.44 1.12
C LEU A 59 8.11 8.05 -0.08
N THR A 60 7.79 8.65 -1.24
CA THR A 60 8.55 8.52 -2.50
C THR A 60 9.46 9.69 -2.90
N PRO A 61 9.47 10.87 -2.24
CA PRO A 61 10.41 11.94 -2.58
C PRO A 61 11.88 11.49 -2.48
N GLU A 62 12.71 12.02 -3.38
CA GLU A 62 14.17 11.86 -3.33
C GLU A 62 14.82 12.88 -2.38
N ASP A 63 14.15 14.00 -2.13
CA ASP A 63 14.60 15.00 -1.15
C ASP A 63 14.37 14.51 0.28
N PHE A 64 15.45 14.44 1.07
CA PHE A 64 15.40 13.98 2.45
C PHE A 64 14.52 14.87 3.33
N SER A 65 14.55 16.20 3.15
CA SER A 65 13.78 17.12 4.00
C SER A 65 12.27 16.92 3.81
N ALA A 66 11.82 16.78 2.56
CA ALA A 66 10.45 16.46 2.22
C ALA A 66 10.03 15.08 2.73
N CYS A 67 10.87 14.05 2.52
CA CYS A 67 10.60 12.69 3.00
C CYS A 67 10.51 12.64 4.54
N PHE A 68 11.45 13.28 5.24
CA PHE A 68 11.46 13.37 6.70
C PHE A 68 10.21 14.06 7.23
N SER A 69 9.82 15.18 6.62
CA SER A 69 8.63 15.95 7.02
C SER A 69 7.34 15.14 6.85
N GLU A 70 7.19 14.42 5.73
CA GLU A 70 6.03 13.56 5.50
C GLU A 70 6.03 12.33 6.42
N CYS A 71 7.20 11.73 6.66
CA CYS A 71 7.37 10.61 7.59
C CYS A 71 6.95 11.02 9.00
N LEU A 72 7.44 12.18 9.49
CA LEU A 72 7.04 12.72 10.78
C LEU A 72 5.54 12.98 10.84
N ARG A 73 4.96 13.65 9.84
CA ARG A 73 3.51 13.93 9.78
C ARG A 73 2.69 12.64 9.87
N PHE A 74 3.02 11.63 9.07
CA PHE A 74 2.28 10.37 9.02
C PHE A 74 2.39 9.60 10.34
N PHE A 75 3.62 9.40 10.84
CA PHE A 75 3.80 8.61 12.06
C PHE A 75 3.33 9.35 13.31
N SER A 76 3.39 10.68 13.40
CA SER A 76 2.78 11.40 14.52
C SER A 76 1.28 11.11 14.63
N LEU A 77 0.54 11.23 13.54
CA LEU A 77 -0.90 10.91 13.53
C LEU A 77 -1.18 9.44 13.88
N PHE A 78 -0.33 8.52 13.40
CA PHE A 78 -0.46 7.10 13.72
C PHE A 78 -0.23 6.83 15.22
N PHE A 79 0.81 7.42 15.82
CA PHE A 79 1.10 7.24 17.24
C PHE A 79 0.04 7.89 18.13
N ASP A 80 -0.49 9.07 17.75
CA ASP A 80 -1.62 9.70 18.45
C ASP A 80 -2.85 8.78 18.44
N SER A 81 -3.17 8.18 17.29
CA SER A 81 -4.26 7.19 17.16
C SER A 81 -4.03 5.94 18.02
N LEU A 82 -2.80 5.45 18.13
CA LEU A 82 -2.47 4.34 19.03
C LEU A 82 -2.62 4.70 20.50
N GLU A 83 -2.25 5.92 20.89
CA GLU A 83 -2.38 6.39 22.26
C GLU A 83 -3.84 6.50 22.70
N GLU A 84 -4.73 6.93 21.81
CA GLU A 84 -6.17 6.98 22.06
C GLU A 84 -6.81 5.58 22.08
N SER A 85 -6.34 4.66 21.23
CA SER A 85 -6.98 3.35 21.02
C SER A 85 -6.53 2.26 22.01
N PHE A 86 -5.34 2.41 22.61
CA PHE A 86 -4.74 1.39 23.46
C PHE A 86 -4.35 1.92 24.85
N SER A 87 -4.41 1.06 25.86
CA SER A 87 -3.85 1.39 27.16
C SER A 87 -2.34 1.61 27.08
N ARG A 88 -1.80 2.46 27.96
CA ARG A 88 -0.37 2.80 27.99
C ARG A 88 0.56 1.60 28.20
N THR A 89 0.07 0.51 28.78
CA THR A 89 0.83 -0.73 29.04
C THR A 89 0.48 -1.86 28.07
N SER A 90 -0.23 -1.58 26.96
CA SER A 90 -0.57 -2.58 25.95
C SER A 90 0.70 -3.08 25.22
N ASN A 91 0.86 -4.40 25.17
CA ASN A 91 1.95 -5.03 24.42
C ASN A 91 1.69 -4.96 22.90
N GLU A 92 0.43 -4.96 22.48
CA GLU A 92 0.00 -4.82 21.09
C GLU A 92 0.39 -3.44 20.56
N ARG A 93 0.10 -2.38 21.33
CA ARG A 93 0.58 -1.02 21.06
C ARG A 93 2.10 -0.98 20.91
N LEU A 94 2.84 -1.52 21.89
CA LEU A 94 4.30 -1.55 21.84
C LEU A 94 4.84 -2.28 20.60
N MET A 95 4.16 -3.34 20.15
CA MET A 95 4.53 -4.08 18.94
C MET A 95 4.31 -3.25 17.66
N LEU A 96 3.20 -2.50 17.58
CA LEU A 96 2.91 -1.58 16.48
C LEU A 96 3.91 -0.40 16.45
N GLU A 97 4.20 0.20 17.60
CA GLU A 97 5.19 1.27 17.74
C GLU A 97 6.59 0.81 17.29
N ARG A 98 7.02 -0.39 17.71
CA ARG A 98 8.31 -0.98 17.29
C ARG A 98 8.37 -1.27 15.80
N THR A 99 7.28 -1.75 15.22
CA THR A 99 7.19 -1.99 13.77
C THR A 99 7.26 -0.68 13.01
N SER A 100 6.58 0.36 13.49
CA SER A 100 6.62 1.70 12.92
C SER A 100 8.01 2.33 13.02
N ALA A 101 8.70 2.20 14.16
CA ALA A 101 10.07 2.68 14.31
C ALA A 101 11.03 2.02 13.30
N ARG A 102 10.86 0.71 13.03
CA ARG A 102 11.65 0.00 11.98
C ARG A 102 11.32 0.52 10.58
N SER A 103 10.05 0.81 10.31
CA SER A 103 9.59 1.44 9.05
C SER A 103 10.26 2.79 8.85
N MET A 104 10.23 3.65 9.88
CA MET A 104 10.87 4.97 9.86
C MET A 104 12.37 4.89 9.57
N VAL A 105 13.09 3.99 10.26
CA VAL A 105 14.52 3.79 10.02
C VAL A 105 14.78 3.29 8.61
N ASN A 106 13.99 2.35 8.10
CA ASN A 106 14.16 1.87 6.73
C ASN A 106 13.94 2.98 5.70
N ILE A 107 12.91 3.82 5.88
CA ILE A 107 12.57 4.87 4.93
C ILE A 107 13.58 6.03 4.97
N LEU A 108 14.11 6.38 6.15
CA LEU A 108 14.93 7.57 6.34
C LEU A 108 16.44 7.32 6.34
N ALA A 109 16.89 6.11 6.69
CA ALA A 109 18.31 5.83 6.95
C ALA A 109 18.91 4.72 6.08
N CYS A 110 18.11 3.90 5.40
CA CYS A 110 18.62 2.90 4.48
C CYS A 110 18.85 3.48 3.08
N GLU A 111 19.76 2.86 2.32
CA GLU A 111 19.93 3.17 0.90
C GLU A 111 18.67 2.79 0.11
N ASP A 112 18.38 3.50 -0.98
CA ASP A 112 17.17 3.30 -1.80
C ASP A 112 16.97 1.85 -2.27
N SER A 113 18.07 1.11 -2.48
CA SER A 113 18.08 -0.31 -2.87
C SER A 113 17.64 -1.27 -1.75
N GLU A 114 17.75 -0.83 -0.49
CA GLU A 114 17.41 -1.58 0.72
C GLU A 114 16.06 -1.18 1.31
N VAL A 115 15.45 -0.10 0.82
CA VAL A 115 14.09 0.32 1.21
C VAL A 115 13.09 -0.69 0.69
N TYR A 116 12.43 -1.40 1.61
CA TYR A 116 11.48 -2.46 1.26
C TYR A 116 10.02 -1.99 1.27
N GLU A 117 9.76 -0.76 1.71
CA GLU A 117 8.43 -0.17 1.70
C GLU A 117 8.48 1.33 1.41
N ARG A 118 7.76 1.75 0.35
CA ARG A 118 7.50 3.16 0.09
C ARG A 118 6.00 3.36 -0.10
N ARG A 119 5.46 4.35 0.58
CA ARG A 119 4.03 4.68 0.48
C ARG A 119 3.82 5.71 -0.63
N GLU A 120 2.70 5.56 -1.33
CA GLU A 120 2.16 6.54 -2.26
C GLU A 120 0.73 6.83 -1.81
N LYS A 121 0.28 8.07 -2.00
CA LYS A 121 -1.08 8.51 -1.69
C LYS A 121 -2.09 7.92 -2.65
N GLY A 122 -3.36 7.90 -2.25
CA GLY A 122 -4.46 7.41 -3.08
C GLY A 122 -4.51 8.06 -4.47
N VAL A 123 -4.18 9.35 -4.57
CA VAL A 123 -4.12 10.05 -5.87
C VAL A 123 -3.03 9.53 -6.80
N GLN A 124 -1.87 9.13 -6.27
CA GLN A 124 -0.78 8.55 -7.05
C GLN A 124 -1.14 7.12 -7.49
N TRP A 125 -1.71 6.30 -6.59
CA TRP A 125 -2.21 4.98 -6.94
C TRP A 125 -3.34 5.01 -7.98
N ALA A 126 -4.29 5.94 -7.84
CA ALA A 126 -5.37 6.13 -8.80
C ALA A 126 -4.83 6.48 -10.19
N TRP A 127 -3.80 7.33 -10.26
CA TRP A 127 -3.14 7.65 -11.53
C TRP A 127 -2.47 6.40 -12.14
N ARG A 128 -1.69 5.64 -11.37
CA ARG A 128 -1.05 4.41 -11.87
C ARG A 128 -2.05 3.36 -12.36
N LEU A 129 -3.15 3.16 -11.63
CA LEU A 129 -4.22 2.24 -12.03
C LEU A 129 -4.85 2.67 -13.35
N LYS A 130 -5.10 3.97 -13.52
CA LYS A 130 -5.62 4.53 -14.77
C LYS A 130 -4.65 4.32 -15.94
N GLU A 131 -3.36 4.59 -15.75
CA GLU A 131 -2.33 4.37 -16.77
C GLU A 131 -2.19 2.89 -17.16
N ALA A 132 -2.42 1.97 -16.23
CA ALA A 132 -2.46 0.54 -16.50
C ALA A 132 -3.75 0.07 -17.24
N GLY A 133 -4.73 0.95 -17.44
CA GLY A 133 -5.98 0.66 -18.15
C GLY A 133 -7.19 0.39 -17.26
N PHE A 134 -7.05 0.46 -15.93
CA PHE A 134 -8.19 0.31 -15.01
C PHE A 134 -9.07 1.57 -15.02
N ILE A 135 -10.35 1.36 -14.74
CA ILE A 135 -11.33 2.42 -14.51
C ILE A 135 -11.77 2.42 -13.06
N HIS A 136 -12.06 3.61 -12.53
CA HIS A 136 -12.56 3.77 -11.16
C HIS A 136 -13.95 3.15 -11.03
N ALA A 137 -14.14 2.32 -10.01
CA ALA A 137 -15.44 1.84 -9.58
C ALA A 137 -15.81 2.54 -8.26
N ALA A 138 -16.90 3.31 -8.27
CA ALA A 138 -17.40 3.93 -7.05
C ALA A 138 -17.95 2.87 -6.10
N PHE A 139 -17.76 3.07 -4.79
CA PHE A 139 -18.46 2.29 -3.78
C PHE A 139 -19.97 2.53 -3.87
N SER A 140 -20.77 1.50 -3.65
CA SER A 140 -22.23 1.64 -3.54
C SER A 140 -22.62 2.30 -2.22
N ASP A 141 -23.83 2.84 -2.14
CA ASP A 141 -24.37 3.41 -0.90
C ASP A 141 -24.36 2.39 0.24
N ASP A 142 -24.71 1.12 -0.04
CA ASP A 142 -24.64 0.04 0.95
C ASP A 142 -23.22 -0.14 1.52
N VAL A 143 -22.19 -0.10 0.66
CA VAL A 143 -20.79 -0.23 1.11
C VAL A 143 -20.34 1.00 1.90
N VAL A 144 -20.82 2.19 1.52
CA VAL A 144 -20.55 3.42 2.28
C VAL A 144 -21.21 3.37 3.65
N ASP A 145 -22.41 2.82 3.75
CA ASP A 145 -23.13 2.64 5.01
C ASP A 145 -22.51 1.56 5.91
N ASP A 146 -21.98 0.47 5.33
CA ASP A 146 -21.25 -0.56 6.08
C ASP A 146 -19.97 -0.04 6.76
N VAL A 147 -19.36 1.03 6.22
CA VAL A 147 -18.11 1.63 6.75
C VAL A 147 -18.38 2.68 7.82
N ARG A 148 -19.58 3.27 7.86
CA ARG A 148 -19.96 4.31 8.83
C ARG A 148 -20.26 3.73 10.21
#